data_AF-A0A0N4ZRY3-F1
#
_entry.id   AF-A0A0N4ZRY3-F1
#
_cell.length_a   1.000
_cell.length_b   1.000
_cell.length_c   1.000
_cell.angle_alpha   90.00
_cell.angle_beta   90.00
_cell.angle_gamma   90.00
#
_symmetry.space_group_name_H-M   'P 1'
#
loop_
_entity.id
_entity.type
_entity.pdbx_description
1 polymer ?
#
loop_
_entity_poly.entity_id
_entity_poly.type
_entity_poly.pdbx_seq_one_letter_code
_entity_poly.pdbx_strand_id
1 'polypeptide(L)'
;MTEVDEIMTDADLEAALDDLGNEDGDISELLKLMNEHRMISWEEAEQIMAGSESQPVKSSLPPQTRPSEPDNDTDVDMTIYKLKNNDPNLKLINLNNMKRTPVPQIKRILEAMKNHEYIEKLQFANMGLYDHDIIELVNVVENNTSLKCINLETNYLSGEFFTKLFEAALVHETLEEVKAVNQGVSFSTTAEKEMIKAIFANHGLLKVSINFRLPEGRHKVEQATLRNGEISMLKYIINIYFILLVGRVMRRKAAEEARKKEATYKNENGDNNTKENEKKKTVVKVKDNSAAPRILGDEVKAEEEGNQTNGNVDKPMPVYKKSIKPKSSPFSK
;
A
#
# COMPACT_ATOMS: atom_id res chain seq x y z
N MET A 1 -35.90 69.52 -54.77
CA MET A 1 -36.76 70.29 -53.86
C MET A 1 -36.28 69.96 -52.46
N THR A 2 -35.91 71.00 -51.71
CA THR A 2 -35.82 71.00 -50.25
C THR A 2 -37.14 70.54 -49.64
N GLU A 3 -37.07 69.72 -48.59
CA GLU A 3 -38.06 69.49 -47.50
C GLU A 3 -37.71 68.12 -46.87
N VAL A 4 -37.74 67.83 -45.58
CA VAL A 4 -37.92 68.56 -44.30
C VAL A 4 -37.87 67.43 -43.24
N ASP A 5 -37.20 67.66 -42.10
CA ASP A 5 -37.39 67.10 -40.74
C ASP A 5 -37.37 65.56 -40.53
N GLU A 6 -36.70 65.02 -39.50
CA GLU A 6 -37.04 65.23 -38.08
C GLU A 6 -35.84 65.74 -37.27
N ILE A 7 -35.86 67.05 -37.00
CA ILE A 7 -35.14 67.63 -35.89
C ILE A 7 -35.97 67.28 -34.65
N MET A 8 -35.41 66.47 -33.75
CA MET A 8 -36.05 66.06 -32.49
C MET A 8 -36.62 67.31 -31.79
N THR A 9 -37.94 67.33 -31.57
CA THR A 9 -38.56 68.48 -30.92
C THR A 9 -38.26 68.45 -29.43
N ASP A 10 -38.23 69.61 -28.77
CA ASP A 10 -38.00 69.69 -27.33
C ASP A 10 -39.02 68.83 -26.53
N ALA A 11 -40.21 68.58 -27.09
CA ALA A 11 -41.21 67.68 -26.50
C ALA A 11 -40.82 66.19 -26.61
N ASP A 12 -40.15 65.77 -27.69
CA ASP A 12 -39.63 64.40 -27.84
C ASP A 12 -38.41 64.17 -26.94
N LEU A 13 -37.61 65.22 -26.69
CA LEU A 13 -36.50 65.20 -25.74
C LEU A 13 -37.02 65.13 -24.29
N GLU A 14 -38.07 65.87 -23.97
CA GLU A 14 -38.71 65.87 -22.65
C GLU A 14 -39.38 64.52 -22.35
N ALA A 15 -40.05 63.90 -23.34
CA ALA A 15 -40.59 62.55 -23.21
C ALA A 15 -39.51 61.47 -22.99
N ALA A 16 -38.35 61.59 -23.66
CA ALA A 16 -37.22 60.68 -23.46
C ALA A 16 -36.54 60.87 -22.08
N LEU A 17 -36.57 62.08 -21.53
CA LEU A 17 -36.08 62.38 -20.18
C LEU A 17 -37.06 61.89 -19.09
N ASP A 18 -38.37 61.94 -19.33
CA ASP A 18 -39.39 61.37 -18.43
C ASP A 18 -39.40 59.83 -18.46
N ASP A 19 -39.15 59.19 -19.60
CA ASP A 19 -38.97 57.73 -19.69
C ASP A 19 -37.72 57.27 -18.93
N LEU A 20 -36.65 58.07 -18.90
CA LEU A 20 -35.45 57.82 -18.09
C LEU A 20 -35.67 58.18 -16.61
N GLY A 21 -36.51 59.17 -16.31
CA GLY A 21 -36.89 59.58 -14.96
C GLY A 21 -37.79 58.58 -14.25
N ASN A 22 -38.50 57.71 -14.98
CA ASN A 22 -39.30 56.63 -14.42
C ASN A 22 -38.47 55.38 -14.03
N GLU A 23 -37.17 55.36 -14.34
CA GLU A 23 -36.20 54.37 -13.85
C GLU A 23 -35.45 54.91 -12.61
N ASP A 24 -36.21 55.38 -11.60
CA ASP A 24 -35.70 55.79 -10.28
C ASP A 24 -34.83 54.71 -9.61
N GLY A 25 -34.96 53.44 -10.04
CA GLY A 25 -34.12 52.33 -9.61
C GLY A 25 -32.66 52.50 -10.01
N ASP A 26 -32.38 52.79 -11.28
CA ASP A 26 -31.03 52.74 -11.83
C ASP A 26 -30.24 54.01 -11.50
N ILE A 27 -30.88 55.17 -11.41
CA ILE A 27 -30.22 56.42 -10.99
C ILE A 27 -29.94 56.42 -9.50
N SER A 28 -30.86 55.92 -8.68
CA SER A 28 -30.65 55.74 -7.24
C SER A 28 -29.59 54.67 -6.96
N GLU A 29 -29.59 53.58 -7.72
CA GLU A 29 -28.58 52.53 -7.62
C GLU A 29 -27.21 53.01 -8.11
N LEU A 30 -27.15 53.85 -9.16
CA LEU A 30 -25.92 54.50 -9.62
C LEU A 30 -25.41 55.54 -8.61
N LEU A 31 -26.30 56.34 -8.01
CA LEU A 31 -25.97 57.28 -6.91
C LEU A 31 -25.45 56.52 -5.68
N LYS A 32 -26.05 55.37 -5.37
CA LYS A 32 -25.60 54.48 -4.30
C LYS A 32 -24.24 53.87 -4.63
N LEU A 33 -24.03 53.40 -5.86
CA LEU A 33 -22.76 52.85 -6.34
C LEU A 33 -21.64 53.90 -6.36
N MET A 34 -21.97 55.14 -6.75
CA MET A 34 -21.05 56.29 -6.69
C MET A 34 -20.71 56.66 -5.24
N ASN A 35 -21.68 56.61 -4.33
CA ASN A 35 -21.45 56.88 -2.92
C ASN A 35 -20.63 55.76 -2.25
N GLU A 36 -20.82 54.50 -2.65
CA GLU A 36 -20.03 53.35 -2.22
C GLU A 36 -18.56 53.42 -2.70
N HIS A 37 -18.29 54.10 -3.83
CA HIS A 37 -16.94 54.31 -4.36
C HIS A 37 -16.35 55.71 -4.08
N ARG A 38 -17.02 56.54 -3.25
CA ARG A 38 -16.48 57.83 -2.81
C ARG A 38 -15.42 57.61 -1.73
N MET A 39 -14.27 58.28 -1.86
CA MET A 39 -13.29 58.36 -0.78
C MET A 39 -13.94 59.10 0.41
N ILE A 40 -14.28 58.35 1.45
CA ILE A 40 -14.96 58.84 2.65
C ILE A 40 -13.99 59.73 3.45
N SER A 41 -14.51 60.82 4.02
CA SER A 41 -13.73 61.67 4.92
C SER A 41 -13.40 60.95 6.23
N TRP A 42 -12.32 61.36 6.90
CA TRP A 42 -11.88 60.68 8.13
C TRP A 42 -12.96 60.70 9.24
N GLU A 43 -13.74 61.78 9.35
CA GLU A 43 -14.87 61.92 10.28
C GLU A 43 -16.05 60.98 9.94
N GLU A 44 -16.41 60.86 8.66
CA GLU A 44 -17.47 59.92 8.23
C GLU A 44 -17.04 58.46 8.45
N ALA A 45 -15.76 58.13 8.25
CA ALA A 45 -15.24 56.79 8.52
C ALA A 45 -15.29 56.44 10.01
N GLU A 46 -15.01 57.39 10.91
CA GLU A 46 -15.16 57.19 12.36
C GLU A 46 -16.61 56.96 12.75
N GLN A 47 -17.57 57.69 12.18
CA GLN A 47 -18.99 57.50 12.47
C GLN A 47 -19.51 56.11 12.02
N ILE A 48 -19.02 55.59 10.88
CA ILE A 48 -19.35 54.25 10.36
C ILE A 48 -18.71 53.14 11.22
N MET A 49 -17.45 53.34 11.64
CA MET A 49 -16.77 52.41 12.55
C MET A 49 -17.31 52.48 13.99
N ALA A 50 -17.89 53.61 14.40
CA ALA A 50 -18.54 53.76 15.70
C ALA A 50 -19.95 53.16 15.74
N GLY A 51 -20.65 53.06 14.59
CA GLY A 51 -22.00 52.49 14.48
C GLY A 51 -22.05 50.97 14.26
N SER A 52 -20.95 50.38 13.76
CA SER A 52 -20.81 48.94 13.68
C SER A 52 -20.02 48.45 14.89
N GLU A 53 -20.66 47.66 15.76
CA GLU A 53 -19.93 46.95 16.82
C GLU A 53 -18.87 46.06 16.15
N SER A 54 -17.64 46.56 16.09
CA SER A 54 -16.48 45.85 15.58
C SER A 54 -16.14 44.71 16.54
N GLN A 55 -16.87 43.61 16.42
CA GLN A 55 -16.41 42.34 16.94
C GLN A 55 -15.38 41.81 15.95
N PRO A 56 -14.14 41.55 16.38
CA PRO A 56 -13.13 40.99 15.50
C PRO A 56 -13.60 39.60 15.04
N VAL A 57 -13.99 39.50 13.77
CA VAL A 57 -14.24 38.23 13.11
C VAL A 57 -12.89 37.54 12.98
N LYS A 58 -12.53 36.76 14.00
CA LYS A 58 -11.39 35.85 13.94
C LYS A 58 -11.72 34.84 12.85
N SER A 59 -11.09 35.01 11.68
CA SER A 59 -10.90 33.95 10.69
C SER A 59 -10.00 32.87 11.29
N SER A 60 -10.50 32.15 12.30
CA SER A 60 -9.89 30.93 12.75
C SER A 60 -10.41 29.83 11.85
N LEU A 61 -9.50 29.15 11.13
CA LEU A 61 -9.82 27.84 10.57
C LEU A 61 -10.55 27.02 11.65
N PRO A 62 -11.56 26.22 11.28
CA PRO A 62 -12.21 25.34 12.25
C PRO A 62 -11.12 24.59 13.02
N PRO A 63 -11.26 24.47 14.36
CA PRO A 63 -10.25 23.82 15.18
C PRO A 63 -9.94 22.47 14.54
N GLN A 64 -8.66 22.26 14.22
CA GLN A 64 -8.16 21.00 13.69
C GLN A 64 -8.46 19.91 14.73
N THR A 65 -9.62 19.27 14.59
CA THR A 65 -9.97 18.06 15.31
C THR A 65 -9.16 16.97 14.65
N ARG A 66 -7.97 16.70 15.21
CA ARG A 66 -7.28 15.47 14.85
C ARG A 66 -8.24 14.34 15.19
N PRO A 67 -8.61 13.46 14.25
CA PRO A 67 -9.32 12.24 14.59
C PRO A 67 -8.53 11.54 15.69
N SER A 68 -9.10 11.41 16.88
CA SER A 68 -8.49 10.61 17.93
C SER A 68 -8.62 9.16 17.48
N GLU A 69 -7.55 8.61 16.93
CA GLU A 69 -7.47 7.17 16.73
C GLU A 69 -7.71 6.48 18.08
N PRO A 70 -8.41 5.33 18.10
CA PRO A 70 -8.62 4.60 19.34
C PRO A 70 -7.27 4.21 19.94
N ASP A 71 -7.17 4.32 21.27
CA ASP A 71 -5.97 3.91 21.99
C ASP A 71 -5.67 2.42 21.73
N ASN A 72 -4.37 2.09 21.69
CA ASN A 72 -3.93 0.71 21.50
C ASN A 72 -4.29 -0.14 22.74
N ASP A 73 -5.20 -1.10 22.57
CA ASP A 73 -5.69 -2.01 23.62
C ASP A 73 -4.99 -3.38 23.57
N THR A 74 -3.72 -3.40 23.15
CA THR A 74 -2.96 -4.66 23.10
C THR A 74 -2.67 -5.17 24.51
N ASP A 75 -3.14 -6.38 24.82
CA ASP A 75 -2.83 -7.05 26.08
C ASP A 75 -1.36 -7.51 26.13
N VAL A 76 -0.58 -6.83 26.97
CA VAL A 76 0.85 -7.05 27.17
C VAL A 76 1.12 -8.43 27.80
N ASP A 77 0.34 -8.84 28.79
CA ASP A 77 0.57 -10.08 29.52
C ASP A 77 0.20 -11.30 28.66
N MET A 78 -0.89 -11.21 27.89
CA MET A 78 -1.24 -12.25 26.92
C MET A 78 -0.21 -12.35 25.80
N THR A 79 0.37 -11.22 25.37
CA THR A 79 1.47 -11.20 24.40
C THR A 79 2.70 -11.92 24.96
N ILE A 80 3.09 -11.64 26.22
CA ILE A 80 4.19 -12.35 26.89
C ILE A 80 3.93 -13.86 26.95
N TYR A 81 2.70 -14.26 27.28
CA TYR A 81 2.33 -15.68 27.33
C TYR A 81 2.49 -16.36 25.95
N LYS A 82 2.00 -15.73 24.88
CA LYS A 82 2.15 -16.23 23.50
C LYS A 82 3.60 -16.29 23.05
N LEU A 83 4.41 -15.31 23.46
CA LEU A 83 5.85 -15.28 23.17
C LEU A 83 6.57 -16.45 23.83
N LYS A 84 6.30 -16.71 25.10
CA LYS A 84 6.89 -17.84 25.84
C LYS A 84 6.50 -19.19 25.25
N ASN A 85 5.30 -19.31 24.68
CA ASN A 85 4.81 -20.54 24.06
C ASN A 85 5.22 -20.70 22.59
N ASN A 86 6.01 -19.77 22.03
CA ASN A 86 6.43 -19.75 20.63
C ASN A 86 5.26 -19.91 19.63
N ASP A 87 4.18 -19.16 19.86
CA ASP A 87 2.98 -19.24 19.01
C ASP A 87 3.29 -18.80 17.56
N PRO A 88 3.08 -19.65 16.54
CA PRO A 88 3.35 -19.31 15.14
C PRO A 88 2.41 -18.24 14.56
N ASN A 89 1.28 -17.96 15.24
CA ASN A 89 0.35 -16.92 14.81
C ASN A 89 0.83 -15.51 15.20
N LEU A 90 1.73 -15.40 16.18
CA LEU A 90 2.22 -14.11 16.67
C LEU A 90 3.38 -13.61 15.80
N LYS A 91 3.05 -12.88 14.73
CA LYS A 91 4.04 -12.30 13.80
C LYS A 91 4.37 -10.83 14.08
N LEU A 92 3.44 -10.10 14.71
CA LEU A 92 3.53 -8.67 14.96
C LEU A 92 3.26 -8.39 16.44
N ILE A 93 4.17 -7.64 17.06
CA ILE A 93 3.97 -7.03 18.37
C ILE A 93 3.82 -5.53 18.17
N ASN A 94 2.68 -4.99 18.59
CA ASN A 94 2.38 -3.57 18.49
C ASN A 94 2.06 -2.99 19.88
N LEU A 95 3.01 -2.24 20.45
CA LEU A 95 2.82 -1.49 21.69
C LEU A 95 2.90 0.02 21.46
N ASN A 96 2.57 0.48 20.24
CA ASN A 96 2.61 1.91 19.92
C ASN A 96 1.69 2.70 20.86
N ASN A 97 2.16 3.88 21.27
CA ASN A 97 1.47 4.82 22.16
C ASN A 97 1.18 4.32 23.59
N MET A 98 1.70 3.15 24.00
CA MET A 98 1.45 2.58 25.33
C MET A 98 2.45 3.07 26.39
N LYS A 99 2.42 4.36 26.72
CA LYS A 99 3.36 4.99 27.71
C LYS A 99 3.18 4.51 29.14
N ARG A 100 2.03 3.91 29.47
CA ARG A 100 1.72 3.41 30.82
C ARG A 100 2.22 1.99 31.07
N THR A 101 2.75 1.32 30.05
CA THR A 101 3.27 -0.04 30.19
C THR A 101 4.53 -0.01 31.07
N PRO A 102 4.58 -0.80 32.17
CA PRO A 102 5.73 -0.81 33.06
C PRO A 102 6.95 -1.42 32.36
N VAL A 103 8.12 -0.76 32.51
CA VAL A 103 9.41 -1.19 31.94
C VAL A 103 9.72 -2.68 32.17
N PRO A 104 9.49 -3.27 33.37
CA PRO A 104 9.72 -4.70 33.56
C PRO A 104 8.92 -5.63 32.63
N GLN A 105 7.71 -5.25 32.21
CA GLN A 105 6.95 -6.03 31.23
C GLN A 105 7.59 -5.95 29.84
N ILE A 106 8.11 -4.78 29.45
CA ILE A 106 8.81 -4.59 28.18
C ILE A 106 10.08 -5.44 28.14
N LYS A 107 10.86 -5.45 29.21
CA LYS A 107 12.05 -6.32 29.34
C LYS A 107 11.68 -7.80 29.21
N ARG A 108 10.59 -8.25 29.87
CA ARG A 108 10.10 -9.62 29.74
C ARG A 108 9.67 -9.97 28.30
N ILE A 109 9.08 -9.03 27.57
CA ILE A 109 8.78 -9.20 26.15
C ILE A 109 10.09 -9.42 25.38
N LEU A 110 11.08 -8.54 25.53
CA LEU A 110 12.36 -8.65 24.85
C LEU A 110 13.08 -9.96 25.19
N GLU A 111 13.12 -10.36 26.45
CA GLU A 111 13.68 -11.65 26.87
C GLU A 111 12.97 -12.84 26.22
N ALA A 112 11.63 -12.82 26.17
CA ALA A 112 10.86 -13.88 25.53
C ALA A 112 11.04 -13.90 24.00
N MET A 113 11.25 -12.73 23.38
CA MET A 113 11.51 -12.62 21.94
C MET A 113 12.83 -13.27 21.50
N LYS A 114 13.81 -13.39 22.39
CA LYS A 114 15.12 -13.98 22.06
C LYS A 114 14.99 -15.41 21.51
N ASN A 115 14.04 -16.20 22.02
CA ASN A 115 13.86 -17.61 21.65
C ASN A 115 12.71 -17.83 20.66
N HIS A 116 12.03 -16.78 20.21
CA HIS A 116 10.84 -16.90 19.37
C HIS A 116 11.20 -16.89 17.88
N GLU A 117 10.64 -17.83 17.12
CA GLU A 117 11.05 -18.09 15.73
C GLU A 117 10.13 -17.48 14.67
N TYR A 118 9.00 -16.87 15.03
CA TYR A 118 7.98 -16.43 14.06
C TYR A 118 7.68 -14.93 14.07
N ILE A 119 8.20 -14.18 15.03
CA ILE A 119 8.01 -12.72 15.04
C ILE A 119 8.77 -12.10 13.89
N GLU A 120 8.06 -11.31 13.11
CA GLU A 120 8.61 -10.56 11.99
C GLU A 120 8.69 -9.07 12.29
N LYS A 121 7.76 -8.54 13.11
CA LYS A 121 7.60 -7.08 13.30
C LYS A 121 7.47 -6.69 14.76
N LEU A 122 8.29 -5.75 15.19
CA LEU A 122 8.26 -5.13 16.51
C LEU A 122 7.95 -3.63 16.38
N GLN A 123 6.95 -3.15 17.10
CA GLN A 123 6.58 -1.73 17.07
C GLN A 123 6.41 -1.16 18.48
N PHE A 124 7.39 -0.35 18.89
CA PHE A 124 7.44 0.39 20.16
C PHE A 124 7.55 1.90 19.89
N ALA A 125 6.60 2.46 19.13
CA ALA A 125 6.59 3.89 18.87
C ALA A 125 5.94 4.68 20.02
N ASN A 126 6.51 5.85 20.36
CA ASN A 126 5.94 6.79 21.33
C ASN A 126 5.65 6.18 22.72
N MET A 127 6.54 5.32 23.21
CA MET A 127 6.42 4.68 24.53
C MET A 127 7.20 5.43 25.62
N GLY A 128 8.08 6.36 25.25
CA GLY A 128 8.91 7.11 26.20
C GLY A 128 10.09 6.29 26.74
N LEU A 129 10.63 5.39 25.93
CA LEU A 129 11.70 4.46 26.32
C LEU A 129 13.06 5.13 26.29
N TYR A 130 13.91 4.75 27.25
CA TYR A 130 15.32 5.12 27.32
C TYR A 130 16.22 3.90 27.05
N ASP A 131 17.50 4.13 26.84
CA ASP A 131 18.48 3.08 26.51
C ASP A 131 18.47 1.89 27.48
N HIS A 132 18.37 2.15 28.78
CA HIS A 132 18.37 1.11 29.82
C HIS A 132 17.12 0.22 29.81
N ASP A 133 16.01 0.69 29.24
CA ASP A 133 14.73 -0.03 29.19
C ASP A 133 14.72 -1.10 28.10
N ILE A 134 15.51 -0.89 27.06
CA ILE A 134 15.51 -1.70 25.84
C ILE A 134 16.89 -2.24 25.45
N ILE A 135 17.88 -2.16 26.34
CA ILE A 135 19.22 -2.68 26.08
C ILE A 135 19.20 -4.16 25.68
N GLU A 136 18.24 -4.92 26.21
CA GLU A 136 18.03 -6.33 25.88
C GLU A 136 17.63 -6.53 24.40
N LEU A 137 17.10 -5.53 23.71
CA LEU A 137 16.78 -5.59 22.27
C LEU A 137 18.02 -5.86 21.42
N VAL A 138 19.19 -5.37 21.81
CA VAL A 138 20.46 -5.63 21.09
C VAL A 138 20.74 -7.14 21.09
N ASN A 139 20.59 -7.79 22.25
CA ASN A 139 20.74 -9.23 22.37
C ASN A 139 19.67 -9.99 21.58
N VAL A 140 18.45 -9.46 21.47
CA VAL A 140 17.40 -10.07 20.65
C VAL A 140 17.80 -10.04 19.18
N VAL A 141 18.27 -8.90 18.66
CA VAL A 141 18.70 -8.78 17.25
C VAL A 141 19.89 -9.68 16.94
N GLU A 142 20.81 -9.87 17.89
CA GLU A 142 21.97 -10.74 17.71
C GLU A 142 21.61 -12.24 17.65
N ASN A 143 20.55 -12.68 18.33
CA ASN A 143 20.20 -14.10 18.43
C ASN A 143 18.99 -14.49 17.57
N ASN A 144 18.09 -13.56 17.27
CA ASN A 144 16.85 -13.82 16.56
C ASN A 144 17.06 -13.69 15.04
N THR A 145 16.65 -14.70 14.29
CA THR A 145 16.81 -14.75 12.83
C THR A 145 15.53 -14.40 12.05
N SER A 146 14.40 -14.19 12.74
CA SER A 146 13.09 -14.00 12.12
C SER A 146 12.63 -12.55 12.09
N LEU A 147 13.19 -11.70 12.95
CA LEU A 147 12.83 -10.31 13.07
C LEU A 147 13.24 -9.50 11.82
N LYS A 148 12.26 -8.93 11.13
CA LYS A 148 12.45 -8.17 9.87
C LYS A 148 12.26 -6.68 10.05
N CYS A 149 11.32 -6.24 10.88
CA CYS A 149 11.00 -4.81 11.03
C CYS A 149 11.00 -4.38 12.49
N ILE A 150 11.71 -3.29 12.79
CA ILE A 150 11.75 -2.66 14.11
C ILE A 150 11.29 -1.20 13.98
N ASN A 151 10.27 -0.82 14.75
CA ASN A 151 9.86 0.56 14.91
C ASN A 151 10.12 1.06 16.35
N LEU A 152 11.00 2.05 16.47
CA LEU A 152 11.39 2.72 17.71
C LEU A 152 11.19 4.24 17.63
N GLU A 153 10.29 4.71 16.77
CA GLU A 153 10.01 6.13 16.57
C GLU A 153 9.53 6.85 17.85
N THR A 154 9.90 8.13 17.98
CA THR A 154 9.42 9.00 19.07
C THR A 154 9.70 8.45 20.47
N ASN A 155 10.93 8.01 20.73
CA ASN A 155 11.41 7.63 22.07
C ASN A 155 12.60 8.50 22.50
N TYR A 156 13.28 8.17 23.59
CA TYR A 156 14.44 8.90 24.13
C TYR A 156 15.72 8.07 24.01
N LEU A 157 15.93 7.45 22.84
CA LEU A 157 17.05 6.54 22.61
C LEU A 157 18.28 7.26 22.05
N SER A 158 19.45 7.01 22.65
CA SER A 158 20.71 7.63 22.25
C SER A 158 21.28 7.04 20.96
N GLY A 159 22.21 7.76 20.35
CA GLY A 159 22.94 7.27 19.18
C GLY A 159 23.81 6.05 19.51
N GLU A 160 24.35 5.96 20.73
CA GLU A 160 25.18 4.82 21.16
C GLU A 160 24.38 3.51 21.19
N PHE A 161 23.12 3.58 21.63
CA PHE A 161 22.21 2.44 21.57
C PHE A 161 22.01 1.96 20.12
N PHE A 162 21.74 2.89 19.20
CA PHE A 162 21.56 2.52 17.79
C PHE A 162 22.84 2.01 17.14
N THR A 163 24.03 2.53 17.49
CA THR A 163 25.30 1.96 17.02
C THR A 163 25.38 0.48 17.39
N LYS A 164 25.16 0.13 18.66
CA LYS A 164 25.16 -1.27 19.12
C LYS A 164 24.09 -2.11 18.45
N LEU A 165 22.90 -1.55 18.24
CA LEU A 165 21.81 -2.23 17.54
C LEU A 165 22.18 -2.58 16.09
N PHE A 166 22.78 -1.65 15.36
CA PHE A 166 23.22 -1.88 13.97
C PHE A 166 24.43 -2.80 13.89
N GLU A 167 25.34 -2.77 14.86
CA GLU A 167 26.43 -3.72 14.98
C GLU A 167 25.90 -5.14 15.21
N ALA A 168 24.94 -5.33 16.11
CA ALA A 168 24.29 -6.62 16.34
C ALA A 168 23.54 -7.12 15.08
N ALA A 169 22.93 -6.21 14.31
CA ALA A 169 22.23 -6.54 13.07
C ALA A 169 23.16 -7.08 11.96
N LEU A 170 24.48 -6.92 12.07
CA LEU A 170 25.45 -7.47 11.11
C LEU A 170 25.63 -8.99 11.22
N VAL A 171 25.25 -9.60 12.35
CA VAL A 171 25.49 -11.03 12.59
C VAL A 171 24.63 -11.91 11.69
N HIS A 172 23.33 -11.62 11.62
CA HIS A 172 22.37 -12.40 10.84
C HIS A 172 21.88 -11.69 9.58
N GLU A 173 21.98 -10.36 9.49
CA GLU A 173 21.48 -9.54 8.37
C GLU A 173 20.01 -9.84 7.98
N THR A 174 19.19 -10.25 8.94
CA THR A 174 17.76 -10.60 8.75
C THR A 174 16.84 -9.40 8.83
N LEU A 175 17.32 -8.31 9.44
CA LEU A 175 16.58 -7.09 9.64
C LEU A 175 16.49 -6.28 8.33
N GLU A 176 15.27 -6.06 7.86
CA GLU A 176 14.97 -5.36 6.61
C GLU A 176 14.64 -3.88 6.85
N GLU A 177 13.90 -3.57 7.91
CA GLU A 177 13.43 -2.21 8.20
C GLU A 177 13.73 -1.76 9.63
N VAL A 178 14.36 -0.59 9.77
CA VAL A 178 14.56 0.08 11.06
C VAL A 178 14.04 1.50 11.00
N LYS A 179 13.12 1.83 11.92
CA LYS A 179 12.58 3.18 12.06
C LYS A 179 12.98 3.75 13.42
N ALA A 180 13.67 4.88 13.39
CA ALA A 180 14.13 5.58 14.59
C ALA A 180 14.06 7.09 14.42
N VAL A 181 13.06 7.58 13.66
CA VAL A 181 12.84 9.03 13.51
C VAL A 181 12.26 9.67 14.77
N ASN A 182 12.46 10.99 14.89
CA ASN A 182 11.88 11.82 15.94
C ASN A 182 12.28 11.41 17.37
N GLN A 183 13.52 10.96 17.60
CA GLN A 183 14.02 10.75 18.96
C GLN A 183 14.04 12.06 19.74
N GLY A 184 13.74 11.99 21.04
CA GLY A 184 13.80 13.11 21.96
C GLY A 184 15.22 13.58 22.26
N VAL A 185 16.24 12.79 21.88
CA VAL A 185 17.66 13.14 22.01
C VAL A 185 18.29 13.28 20.63
N SER A 186 19.16 14.29 20.49
CA SER A 186 19.94 14.47 19.26
C SER A 186 21.17 13.56 19.25
N PHE A 187 21.45 12.91 18.13
CA PHE A 187 22.64 12.08 17.98
C PHE A 187 23.92 12.92 17.95
N SER A 188 24.97 12.42 18.62
CA SER A 188 26.32 12.99 18.54
C SER A 188 26.94 12.65 17.18
N THR A 189 27.80 13.53 16.65
CA THR A 189 28.50 13.32 15.37
C THR A 189 29.34 12.03 15.36
N THR A 190 29.92 11.64 16.50
CA THR A 190 30.68 10.39 16.60
C THR A 190 29.79 9.17 16.44
N ALA A 191 28.66 9.13 17.17
CA ALA A 191 27.69 8.05 17.08
C ALA A 191 27.08 7.96 15.67
N GLU A 192 26.74 9.10 15.04
CA GLU A 192 26.26 9.09 13.65
C GLU A 192 27.26 8.42 12.70
N LYS A 193 28.56 8.73 12.80
CA LYS A 193 29.60 8.13 11.96
C LYS A 193 29.72 6.62 12.15
N GLU A 194 29.61 6.14 13.39
CA GLU A 194 29.67 4.70 13.69
C GLU A 194 28.42 3.97 13.17
N MET A 195 27.23 4.54 13.39
CA MET A 195 25.99 4.04 12.81
C MET A 195 26.08 3.94 11.29
N ILE A 196 26.59 4.96 10.60
CA ILE A 196 26.76 4.96 9.14
C ILE A 196 27.69 3.82 8.70
N LYS A 197 28.80 3.57 9.41
CA LYS A 197 29.71 2.46 9.10
C LYS A 197 29.02 1.11 9.24
N ALA A 198 28.29 0.90 10.34
CA ALA A 198 27.55 -0.34 10.58
C ALA A 198 26.46 -0.55 9.52
N ILE A 199 25.67 0.48 9.19
CA ILE A 199 24.63 0.39 8.15
C ILE A 199 25.24 0.11 6.77
N PHE A 200 26.39 0.72 6.44
CA PHE A 200 27.03 0.51 5.14
C PHE A 200 27.60 -0.92 4.98
N ALA A 201 28.07 -1.52 6.07
CA ALA A 201 28.54 -2.90 6.10
C ALA A 201 27.40 -3.92 5.97
N ASN A 202 26.19 -3.56 6.37
CA ASN A 202 25.03 -4.45 6.35
C ASN A 202 24.40 -4.56 4.94
N HIS A 203 24.06 -5.78 4.52
CA HIS A 203 23.41 -6.07 3.24
C HIS A 203 21.93 -6.45 3.32
N GLY A 204 21.38 -6.66 4.52
CA GLY A 204 19.99 -7.01 4.78
C GLY A 204 19.04 -5.81 4.90
N LEU A 205 19.56 -4.66 5.37
CA LEU A 205 18.75 -3.46 5.59
C LEU A 205 18.27 -2.85 4.26
N LEU A 206 16.96 -2.88 4.05
CA LEU A 206 16.27 -2.30 2.89
C LEU A 206 15.82 -0.87 3.16
N LYS A 207 15.36 -0.59 4.38
CA LYS A 207 14.82 0.72 4.75
C LYS A 207 15.29 1.16 6.13
N VAL A 208 16.06 2.24 6.16
CA VAL A 208 16.53 2.85 7.40
C VAL A 208 15.96 4.27 7.49
N SER A 209 15.11 4.51 8.49
CA SER A 209 14.50 5.83 8.72
C SER A 209 15.14 6.47 9.95
N ILE A 210 16.21 7.25 9.70
CA ILE A 210 16.99 7.95 10.73
C ILE A 210 17.28 9.37 10.24
N ASN A 211 17.15 10.35 11.13
CA ASN A 211 17.50 11.74 10.84
C ASN A 211 18.98 11.97 11.11
N PHE A 212 19.83 11.80 10.08
CA PHE A 212 21.25 12.16 10.17
C PHE A 212 21.45 13.67 10.00
N ARG A 213 22.27 14.27 10.88
CA ARG A 213 22.70 15.66 10.73
C ARG A 213 23.77 15.77 9.63
N LEU A 214 24.66 14.78 9.53
CA LEU A 214 25.73 14.80 8.54
C LEU A 214 25.19 14.48 7.12
N PRO A 215 25.45 15.34 6.11
CA PRO A 215 25.01 15.09 4.73
C PRO A 215 25.65 13.83 4.13
N GLU A 216 26.91 13.55 4.48
CA GLU A 216 27.63 12.34 4.07
C GLU A 216 26.90 11.06 4.51
N GLY A 217 26.35 11.07 5.74
CA GLY A 217 25.60 9.93 6.28
C GLY A 217 24.34 9.65 5.48
N ARG A 218 23.60 10.71 5.12
CA ARG A 218 22.38 10.59 4.32
C ARG A 218 22.64 9.91 2.98
N HIS A 219 23.64 10.39 2.23
CA HIS A 219 23.98 9.82 0.94
C HIS A 219 24.53 8.39 1.04
N LYS A 220 25.37 8.09 2.03
CA LYS A 220 25.92 6.73 2.22
C LYS A 220 24.85 5.72 2.60
N VAL A 221 23.95 6.08 3.50
CA VAL A 221 22.85 5.20 3.92
C VAL A 221 21.87 5.00 2.77
N GLU A 222 21.53 6.06 2.03
CA GLU A 222 20.71 5.96 0.82
C GLU A 222 21.33 4.99 -0.21
N GLN A 223 22.62 5.16 -0.54
CA GLN A 223 23.33 4.24 -1.45
C GLN A 223 23.36 2.80 -0.95
N ALA A 224 23.59 2.59 0.36
CA ALA A 224 23.59 1.25 0.95
C ALA A 224 22.20 0.59 0.83
N THR A 225 21.13 1.32 1.17
CA THR A 225 19.75 0.80 1.07
C THR A 225 19.32 0.53 -0.37
N LEU A 226 19.72 1.36 -1.34
CA LEU A 226 19.47 1.12 -2.76
C LEU A 226 20.17 -0.15 -3.24
N ARG A 227 21.47 -0.31 -2.93
CA ARG A 227 22.24 -1.53 -3.25
C ARG A 227 21.58 -2.78 -2.67
N ASN A 228 21.18 -2.72 -1.40
CA ASN A 228 20.56 -3.85 -0.71
C ASN A 228 19.18 -4.19 -1.31
N GLY A 229 18.41 -3.18 -1.70
CA GLY A 229 17.17 -3.32 -2.45
C GLY A 229 17.37 -4.06 -3.78
N GLU A 230 18.37 -3.67 -4.56
CA GLU A 230 18.73 -4.35 -5.81
C GLU A 230 19.15 -5.81 -5.58
N ILE A 231 19.97 -6.07 -4.56
CA ILE A 231 20.39 -7.43 -4.19
C ILE A 231 19.18 -8.29 -3.81
N SER A 232 18.26 -7.76 -3.01
CA SER A 232 17.03 -8.44 -2.61
C SER A 232 16.15 -8.78 -3.82
N MET A 233 15.98 -7.82 -4.74
CA MET A 233 15.25 -8.03 -5.99
C MET A 233 15.89 -9.12 -6.86
N LEU A 234 17.22 -9.12 -7.00
CA LEU A 234 17.95 -10.15 -7.75
C LEU A 234 17.80 -11.54 -7.11
N LYS A 235 17.91 -11.64 -5.79
CA LYS A 235 17.68 -12.89 -5.04
C LYS A 235 16.28 -13.45 -5.35
N TYR A 236 15.25 -12.60 -5.32
CA TYR A 236 13.88 -12.99 -5.63
C TYR A 236 13.71 -13.50 -7.06
N ILE A 237 14.27 -12.79 -8.04
CA ILE A 237 14.23 -13.19 -9.44
C ILE A 237 14.92 -14.55 -9.64
N ILE A 238 16.14 -14.71 -9.13
CA ILE A 238 16.89 -15.98 -9.23
C ILE A 238 16.11 -17.13 -8.60
N ASN A 239 15.48 -16.90 -7.44
CA ASN A 239 14.67 -17.91 -6.77
C ASN A 239 13.48 -18.36 -7.64
N ILE A 240 12.75 -17.43 -8.26
CA ILE A 240 11.67 -17.76 -9.20
C ILE A 240 12.19 -18.59 -10.37
N TYR A 241 13.29 -18.16 -11.00
CA TYR A 241 13.89 -18.89 -12.12
C TYR A 241 14.31 -20.31 -11.69
N PHE A 242 14.86 -20.45 -10.49
CA PHE A 242 15.24 -21.74 -9.91
C PHE A 242 14.01 -22.66 -9.71
N ILE A 243 12.94 -22.17 -9.08
CA ILE A 243 11.70 -22.93 -8.89
C ILE A 243 11.11 -23.37 -10.24
N LEU A 244 11.09 -22.47 -11.24
CA LEU A 244 10.60 -22.78 -12.58
C LEU A 244 11.47 -23.84 -13.27
N LEU A 245 12.79 -23.74 -13.14
CA LEU A 245 13.73 -24.71 -13.70
C LEU A 245 13.55 -26.09 -13.04
N VAL A 246 13.50 -26.14 -11.71
CA VAL A 246 13.25 -27.37 -10.95
C VAL A 246 11.91 -27.98 -11.35
N GLY A 247 10.84 -27.18 -11.45
CA GLY A 247 9.52 -27.63 -11.90
C GLY A 247 9.55 -28.21 -13.32
N ARG A 248 10.34 -27.63 -14.24
CA ARG A 248 10.54 -28.19 -15.60
C ARG A 248 11.27 -29.53 -15.56
N VAL A 249 12.29 -29.68 -14.72
CA VAL A 249 13.04 -30.94 -14.55
C VAL A 249 12.15 -32.03 -13.96
N MET A 250 11.36 -31.71 -12.92
CA MET A 250 10.44 -32.67 -12.30
C MET A 250 9.36 -33.14 -13.28
N ARG A 251 8.80 -32.25 -14.11
CA ARG A 251 7.86 -32.62 -15.19
C ARG A 251 8.50 -33.55 -16.23
N ARG A 252 9.77 -33.35 -16.59
CA ARG A 252 10.48 -34.26 -17.51
C ARG A 252 10.71 -35.64 -16.90
N LYS A 253 11.14 -35.72 -15.64
CA LYS A 253 11.31 -36.99 -14.91
C LYS A 253 9.99 -37.74 -14.79
N ALA A 254 8.91 -37.06 -14.41
CA ALA A 254 7.57 -37.66 -14.34
C ALA A 254 7.10 -38.18 -15.70
N ALA A 255 7.37 -37.46 -16.79
CA ALA A 255 7.05 -37.90 -18.15
C ALA A 255 7.90 -39.12 -18.58
N GLU A 256 9.18 -39.18 -18.22
CA GLU A 256 10.03 -40.35 -18.48
C GLU A 256 9.58 -41.58 -17.67
N GLU A 257 9.22 -41.40 -16.41
CA GLU A 257 8.67 -42.48 -15.58
C GLU A 257 7.32 -42.98 -16.09
N ALA A 258 6.43 -42.07 -16.54
CA ALA A 258 5.18 -42.44 -17.19
C ALA A 258 5.43 -43.25 -18.47
N ARG A 259 6.36 -42.81 -19.33
CA ARG A 259 6.76 -43.56 -20.53
C ARG A 259 7.35 -44.93 -20.21
N LYS A 260 8.15 -45.05 -19.15
CA LYS A 260 8.71 -46.34 -18.70
C LYS A 260 7.61 -47.29 -18.22
N LYS A 261 6.64 -46.79 -17.44
CA LYS A 261 5.47 -47.56 -16.98
C LYS A 261 4.59 -48.01 -18.15
N GLU A 262 4.33 -47.15 -19.11
CA GLU A 262 3.61 -47.51 -20.34
C GLU A 262 4.34 -48.57 -21.17
N ALA A 263 5.67 -48.51 -21.22
CA ALA A 263 6.49 -49.50 -21.92
C ALA A 263 6.50 -50.86 -21.19
N THR A 264 6.50 -50.88 -19.86
CA THR A 264 6.40 -52.13 -19.08
C THR A 264 5.03 -52.78 -19.25
N TYR A 265 3.96 -51.98 -19.19
CA TYR A 265 2.58 -52.45 -19.38
C TYR A 265 2.34 -53.03 -20.79
N LYS A 266 2.99 -52.48 -21.83
CA LYS A 266 2.92 -53.02 -23.20
C LYS A 266 3.70 -54.32 -23.38
N ASN A 267 4.79 -54.52 -22.64
CA ASN A 267 5.55 -55.76 -22.69
C ASN A 267 4.85 -56.89 -21.91
N GLU A 268 4.18 -56.61 -20.80
CA GLU A 268 3.42 -57.60 -20.03
C GLU A 268 2.12 -58.06 -20.72
N ASN A 269 1.48 -57.17 -21.49
CA ASN A 269 0.27 -57.51 -22.28
C ASN A 269 0.57 -57.89 -23.75
N GLY A 270 1.82 -57.79 -24.19
CA GLY A 270 2.25 -58.12 -25.56
C GLY A 270 2.34 -59.62 -25.85
N ASP A 271 2.54 -60.45 -24.82
CA ASP A 271 2.66 -61.91 -24.97
C ASP A 271 1.32 -62.67 -25.02
N ASN A 272 0.20 -62.00 -24.73
CA ASN A 272 -1.12 -62.65 -24.69
C ASN A 272 -1.96 -62.48 -25.97
N ASN A 273 -1.49 -61.74 -26.97
CA ASN A 273 -2.32 -61.38 -28.14
C ASN A 273 -1.94 -62.09 -29.46
N THR A 274 -1.17 -63.19 -29.40
CA THR A 274 -0.80 -63.98 -30.59
C THR A 274 -1.68 -65.22 -30.83
N LYS A 275 -2.75 -65.46 -30.04
CA LYS A 275 -3.56 -66.69 -30.15
C LYS A 275 -5.05 -66.53 -30.50
N GLU A 276 -5.57 -65.32 -30.78
CA GLU A 276 -7.00 -65.15 -31.09
C GLU A 276 -7.37 -64.63 -32.49
N ASN A 277 -6.40 -64.42 -33.39
CA ASN A 277 -6.67 -63.83 -34.72
C ASN A 277 -6.80 -64.83 -35.89
N GLU A 278 -7.15 -66.10 -35.65
CA GLU A 278 -7.48 -67.06 -36.74
C GLU A 278 -8.96 -67.39 -36.89
N LYS A 279 -9.87 -66.86 -36.05
CA LYS A 279 -11.30 -67.17 -36.15
C LYS A 279 -12.14 -65.91 -36.30
N LYS A 280 -12.16 -65.34 -37.51
CA LYS A 280 -13.30 -64.62 -38.11
C LYS A 280 -12.91 -64.10 -39.49
N LYS A 281 -12.81 -65.04 -40.44
CA LYS A 281 -12.69 -64.73 -41.87
C LYS A 281 -13.85 -65.36 -42.62
N THR A 282 -15.08 -64.91 -42.35
CA THR A 282 -16.20 -65.22 -43.23
C THR A 282 -17.40 -64.31 -42.99
N VAL A 283 -17.97 -63.84 -44.11
CA VAL A 283 -19.34 -63.35 -44.32
C VAL A 283 -19.59 -61.83 -44.32
N VAL A 284 -19.57 -61.31 -45.55
CA VAL A 284 -20.53 -60.40 -46.21
C VAL A 284 -20.28 -58.88 -46.20
N LYS A 285 -19.91 -58.42 -47.40
CA LYS A 285 -20.13 -57.08 -47.98
C LYS A 285 -21.63 -56.84 -48.22
N VAL A 286 -22.16 -55.67 -47.85
CA VAL A 286 -23.11 -54.91 -48.68
C VAL A 286 -22.76 -53.42 -48.57
N LYS A 287 -22.84 -52.74 -49.72
CA LYS A 287 -22.48 -51.34 -49.99
C LYS A 287 -23.60 -50.37 -49.61
N ASP A 288 -23.29 -49.08 -49.82
CA ASP A 288 -24.18 -47.94 -50.12
C ASP A 288 -24.41 -46.99 -48.94
N ASN A 289 -24.57 -45.68 -49.11
CA ASN A 289 -24.02 -44.64 -49.98
C ASN A 289 -24.56 -43.32 -49.37
N SER A 290 -23.84 -42.22 -49.62
CA SER A 290 -24.36 -40.84 -49.72
C SER A 290 -25.05 -40.13 -48.53
N ALA A 291 -24.43 -38.99 -48.18
CA ALA A 291 -25.01 -37.64 -48.09
C ALA A 291 -25.95 -37.25 -46.91
N ALA A 292 -25.54 -36.18 -46.22
CA ALA A 292 -26.30 -35.32 -45.30
C ALA A 292 -27.29 -34.39 -46.07
N PRO A 293 -28.06 -33.42 -45.48
CA PRO A 293 -28.08 -32.91 -44.08
C PRO A 293 -29.48 -32.43 -43.52
N ARG A 294 -29.44 -31.81 -42.30
CA ARG A 294 -30.38 -30.83 -41.65
C ARG A 294 -31.75 -31.35 -41.12
N ILE A 295 -32.41 -30.83 -40.07
CA ILE A 295 -32.17 -30.04 -38.84
C ILE A 295 -33.56 -29.98 -38.10
N LEU A 296 -33.57 -29.80 -36.77
CA LEU A 296 -34.63 -29.26 -35.87
C LEU A 296 -35.73 -30.18 -35.26
N GLY A 297 -35.80 -30.19 -33.92
CA GLY A 297 -37.00 -30.51 -33.12
C GLY A 297 -36.73 -31.15 -31.75
N ASP A 298 -36.68 -30.31 -30.71
CA ASP A 298 -36.96 -30.46 -29.24
C ASP A 298 -37.82 -31.71 -28.82
N GLU A 299 -37.83 -32.28 -27.61
CA GLU A 299 -37.51 -31.86 -26.23
C GLU A 299 -37.63 -33.07 -25.23
N VAL A 300 -37.00 -32.96 -24.05
CA VAL A 300 -37.33 -33.57 -22.71
C VAL A 300 -36.95 -35.03 -22.30
N LYS A 301 -35.93 -35.08 -21.42
CA LYS A 301 -35.69 -35.77 -20.10
C LYS A 301 -36.10 -37.24 -19.83
N ALA A 302 -35.11 -38.05 -19.40
CA ALA A 302 -34.93 -38.64 -18.05
C ALA A 302 -33.66 -39.54 -18.03
N GLU A 303 -32.70 -39.29 -17.11
CA GLU A 303 -32.19 -40.22 -16.04
C GLU A 303 -31.49 -41.50 -16.59
N GLU A 304 -30.28 -41.94 -16.21
CA GLU A 304 -29.47 -41.82 -15.00
C GLU A 304 -28.04 -42.37 -15.29
N GLU A 305 -27.06 -42.01 -14.44
CA GLU A 305 -25.76 -42.67 -14.18
C GLU A 305 -24.60 -42.73 -15.22
N GLY A 306 -23.39 -42.42 -14.73
CA GLY A 306 -22.17 -43.15 -15.14
C GLY A 306 -21.07 -42.42 -15.90
N ASN A 307 -20.09 -41.91 -15.13
CA ASN A 307 -18.65 -42.10 -15.34
C ASN A 307 -17.90 -41.54 -16.59
N GLN A 308 -16.91 -40.70 -16.29
CA GLN A 308 -15.56 -40.60 -16.89
C GLN A 308 -15.29 -39.99 -18.29
N THR A 309 -14.38 -39.00 -18.26
CA THR A 309 -13.21 -38.74 -19.14
C THR A 309 -13.21 -37.60 -20.18
N ASN A 310 -12.21 -36.73 -19.96
CA ASN A 310 -11.29 -36.06 -20.88
C ASN A 310 -11.79 -35.00 -21.89
N GLY A 311 -11.25 -33.78 -21.74
CA GLY A 311 -11.31 -32.71 -22.74
C GLY A 311 -10.40 -31.54 -22.40
N ASN A 312 -9.12 -31.66 -22.76
CA ASN A 312 -8.04 -30.69 -22.59
C ASN A 312 -8.20 -29.48 -23.54
N VAL A 313 -8.39 -28.26 -23.03
CA VAL A 313 -8.09 -26.99 -23.75
C VAL A 313 -7.75 -25.88 -22.73
N ASP A 314 -6.49 -25.80 -22.29
CA ASP A 314 -6.01 -24.65 -21.49
C ASP A 314 -5.78 -23.43 -22.41
N LYS A 315 -6.75 -22.51 -22.40
CA LYS A 315 -6.63 -21.15 -22.93
C LYS A 315 -5.84 -20.29 -21.93
N PRO A 316 -5.01 -19.34 -22.38
CA PRO A 316 -4.32 -18.43 -21.47
C PRO A 316 -5.31 -17.50 -20.73
N MET A 317 -5.06 -17.25 -19.44
CA MET A 317 -5.92 -16.46 -18.56
C MET A 317 -6.19 -15.03 -19.09
N PRO A 318 -7.40 -14.47 -18.85
CA PRO A 318 -7.70 -13.09 -19.18
C PRO A 318 -7.01 -12.14 -18.20
N VAL A 319 -6.22 -11.21 -18.74
CA VAL A 319 -5.68 -10.05 -18.01
C VAL A 319 -6.84 -9.10 -17.69
N TYR A 320 -7.20 -8.95 -16.41
CA TYR A 320 -8.11 -7.90 -15.95
C TYR A 320 -7.44 -6.53 -16.12
N LYS A 321 -7.73 -5.83 -17.22
CA LYS A 321 -7.51 -4.38 -17.31
C LYS A 321 -8.62 -3.69 -16.52
N LYS A 322 -8.31 -3.21 -15.32
CA LYS A 322 -9.18 -2.27 -14.60
C LYS A 322 -9.24 -0.97 -15.41
N SER A 323 -10.40 -0.66 -15.98
CA SER A 323 -10.67 0.62 -16.61
C SER A 323 -10.65 1.72 -15.54
N ILE A 324 -9.64 2.59 -15.58
CA ILE A 324 -9.59 3.80 -14.76
C ILE A 324 -10.60 4.78 -15.37
N LYS A 325 -11.74 5.00 -14.69
CA LYS A 325 -12.59 6.16 -14.98
C LYS A 325 -11.87 7.41 -14.45
N PRO A 326 -11.74 8.50 -15.21
CA PRO A 326 -11.22 9.76 -14.67
C PRO A 326 -12.20 10.29 -13.62
N LYS A 327 -11.70 10.58 -12.42
CA LYS A 327 -12.45 11.32 -11.40
C LYS A 327 -12.68 12.73 -11.92
N SER A 328 -13.94 13.17 -11.98
CA SER A 328 -14.29 14.58 -12.16
C SER A 328 -13.77 15.39 -10.99
N SER A 329 -13.04 16.46 -11.29
CA SER A 329 -12.62 17.51 -10.35
C SER A 329 -13.85 18.15 -9.68
N PRO A 330 -13.80 18.50 -8.38
CA PRO A 330 -14.90 19.18 -7.68
C PRO A 330 -14.86 20.70 -7.83
N PHE A 331 -14.19 21.23 -8.86
CA PHE A 331 -14.24 22.64 -9.19
C PHE A 331 -14.89 22.82 -10.56
N SER A 332 -16.21 22.99 -10.56
CA SER A 332 -16.90 23.71 -11.62
C SER A 332 -18.12 24.44 -11.04
N LYS A 333 -18.07 25.77 -11.18
CA LYS A 333 -19.04 26.82 -10.87
C LYS A 333 -18.99 27.34 -9.44
#